data_AF-A0A6B3W0I7-F1
#
_entry.id   AF-A0A6B3W0I7-F1
#
_cell.length_a   1.000
_cell.length_b   1.000
_cell.length_c   1.000
_cell.angle_alpha   90.00
_cell.angle_beta   90.00
_cell.angle_gamma   90.00
#
_symmetry.space_group_name_H-M   'P 1'
#
loop_
_entity.id
_entity.type
_entity.pdbx_description
1 polymer ?
#
loop_
_entity_poly.entity_id
_entity_poly.type
_entity_poly.pdbx_seq_one_letter_code
_entity_poly.pdbx_strand_id
1 'polypeptide(L)'
;MFRKWREKRWQHKVDVAMPSHEDIAAVIKHFPVLATIEGESAARLRQRSGEILASKTFLGAGGLQPGYEDCLAVALLAARPILNLGIECYADFHTFILYPDEFIAEEEFEDEAGVVSRGRDLRSGEAWARGPVVLSMADVMDSAQGQGFDVVAHELAHQIDQLNGEMDGFPPLHRSMDPDEWTRAFSAAYDRLNQALDRDEEPAIDPYAAESPAEYFAVTSEYFFDAPEWLEQHEPEVFRLLQAFYGIRNA
;
A
#
# COMPACT_ATOMS: atom_id res chain seq x y z
N MET A 1 -29.07 17.27 -14.04
CA MET A 1 -28.28 17.19 -15.30
C MET A 1 -26.76 17.17 -15.05
N PHE A 2 -26.21 18.03 -14.18
CA PHE A 2 -24.77 18.08 -13.89
C PHE A 2 -24.13 16.78 -13.34
N ARG A 3 -24.80 16.06 -12.43
CA ARG A 3 -24.28 14.79 -11.87
C ARG A 3 -24.07 13.72 -12.96
N LYS A 4 -25.08 13.50 -13.81
CA LYS A 4 -25.02 12.56 -14.94
C LYS A 4 -23.94 12.93 -15.96
N TRP A 5 -23.66 14.23 -16.14
CA TRP A 5 -22.59 14.69 -17.03
C TRP A 5 -21.20 14.45 -16.44
N ARG A 6 -20.99 14.74 -15.15
CA ARG A 6 -19.74 14.44 -14.44
C ARG A 6 -19.43 12.95 -14.43
N GLU A 7 -20.44 12.13 -14.18
CA GLU A 7 -20.34 10.66 -14.17
C GLU A 7 -19.98 10.12 -15.54
N LYS A 8 -20.62 10.59 -16.63
CA LYS A 8 -20.25 10.22 -18.00
C LYS A 8 -18.82 10.64 -18.37
N ARG A 9 -18.40 11.85 -17.97
CA ARG A 9 -17.04 12.34 -18.23
C ARG A 9 -15.99 11.55 -17.46
N TRP A 10 -16.30 11.18 -16.21
CA TRP A 10 -15.46 10.29 -15.41
C TRP A 10 -15.32 8.92 -16.06
N GLN A 11 -16.44 8.28 -16.41
CA GLN A 11 -16.43 6.98 -17.06
C GLN A 11 -15.61 7.02 -18.37
N HIS A 12 -15.79 8.04 -19.19
CA HIS A 12 -15.00 8.17 -20.41
C HIS A 12 -13.49 8.32 -20.14
N LYS A 13 -13.09 9.06 -19.10
CA LYS A 13 -11.67 9.19 -18.72
C LYS A 13 -11.09 7.84 -18.30
N VAL A 14 -11.86 7.08 -17.52
CA VAL A 14 -11.51 5.73 -17.06
C VAL A 14 -11.43 4.76 -18.24
N ASP A 15 -12.41 4.76 -19.15
CA ASP A 15 -12.41 3.91 -20.35
C ASP A 15 -11.19 4.15 -21.24
N VAL A 16 -10.76 5.41 -21.37
CA VAL A 16 -9.56 5.80 -22.14
C VAL A 16 -8.26 5.37 -21.45
N ALA A 17 -8.20 5.46 -20.12
CA ALA A 17 -7.03 5.08 -19.33
C ALA A 17 -6.96 3.57 -19.04
N MET A 18 -8.01 2.82 -19.40
CA MET A 18 -8.15 1.43 -19.06
C MET A 18 -7.07 0.58 -19.74
N PRO A 19 -6.21 -0.14 -18.99
CA PRO A 19 -5.14 -0.91 -19.60
C PRO A 19 -5.70 -2.04 -20.47
N SER A 20 -5.03 -2.37 -21.56
CA SER A 20 -5.39 -3.53 -22.37
C SER A 20 -5.01 -4.84 -21.66
N HIS A 21 -5.50 -5.97 -22.18
CA HIS A 21 -5.09 -7.28 -21.66
C HIS A 21 -3.60 -7.56 -21.94
N GLU A 22 -3.05 -7.00 -23.02
CA GLU A 22 -1.63 -7.12 -23.36
C GLU A 22 -0.76 -6.32 -22.38
N ASP A 23 -1.20 -5.11 -22.04
CA ASP A 23 -0.52 -4.27 -21.05
C ASP A 23 -0.42 -4.97 -19.68
N ILE A 24 -1.55 -5.52 -19.19
CA ILE A 24 -1.59 -6.27 -17.93
C ILE A 24 -0.69 -7.51 -18.01
N ALA A 25 -0.75 -8.27 -19.12
CA ALA A 25 0.07 -9.45 -19.30
C ALA A 25 1.58 -9.13 -19.36
N ALA A 26 1.97 -7.94 -19.83
CA ALA A 26 3.35 -7.49 -19.78
C ALA A 26 3.80 -7.22 -18.34
N VAL A 27 2.99 -6.52 -17.55
CA VAL A 27 3.29 -6.21 -16.14
C VAL A 27 3.34 -7.48 -15.28
N ILE A 28 2.43 -8.43 -15.47
CA ILE A 28 2.41 -9.71 -14.73
C ILE A 28 3.74 -10.48 -14.86
N LYS A 29 4.48 -10.33 -15.97
CA LYS A 29 5.80 -10.98 -16.13
C LYS A 29 6.83 -10.50 -15.11
N HIS A 30 6.66 -9.28 -14.59
CA HIS A 30 7.53 -8.70 -13.57
C HIS A 30 7.00 -8.88 -12.16
N PHE A 31 5.68 -9.10 -11.99
CA PHE A 31 5.03 -9.23 -10.69
C PHE A 31 4.22 -10.53 -10.62
N PRO A 32 4.87 -11.67 -10.32
CA PRO A 32 4.24 -12.99 -10.38
C PRO A 32 2.97 -13.11 -9.54
N VAL A 33 2.88 -12.41 -8.41
CA VAL A 33 1.71 -12.48 -7.52
C VAL A 33 0.44 -11.96 -8.22
N LEU A 34 0.56 -11.03 -9.16
CA LEU A 34 -0.60 -10.54 -9.94
C LEU A 34 -1.21 -11.63 -10.82
N ALA A 35 -0.45 -12.67 -11.20
CA ALA A 35 -0.97 -13.79 -11.99
C ALA A 35 -2.01 -14.62 -11.23
N THR A 36 -2.02 -14.58 -9.90
CA THR A 36 -2.98 -15.31 -9.06
C THR A 36 -4.38 -14.68 -9.06
N ILE A 37 -4.48 -13.42 -9.52
CA ILE A 37 -5.75 -12.67 -9.54
C ILE A 37 -6.49 -12.98 -10.85
N GLU A 38 -7.49 -13.86 -10.77
CA GLU A 38 -8.23 -14.36 -11.94
C GLU A 38 -9.72 -13.92 -11.95
N GLY A 39 -10.42 -14.22 -13.04
CA GLY A 39 -11.88 -14.08 -13.16
C GLY A 39 -12.41 -12.67 -12.90
N GLU A 40 -13.44 -12.56 -12.05
CA GLU A 40 -14.04 -11.26 -11.70
C GLU A 40 -13.06 -10.34 -10.97
N SER A 41 -12.14 -10.91 -10.18
CA SER A 41 -11.10 -10.14 -9.48
C SER A 41 -10.12 -9.53 -10.47
N ALA A 42 -9.74 -10.25 -11.54
CA ALA A 42 -8.91 -9.70 -12.62
C ALA A 42 -9.60 -8.53 -13.34
N ALA A 43 -10.89 -8.67 -13.64
CA ALA A 43 -11.68 -7.60 -14.26
C ALA A 43 -11.76 -6.36 -13.34
N ARG A 44 -11.88 -6.58 -12.03
CA ARG A 44 -11.91 -5.50 -11.03
C ARG A 44 -10.53 -4.84 -10.87
N LEU A 45 -9.45 -5.60 -10.90
CA LEU A 45 -8.07 -5.10 -10.87
C LEU A 45 -7.81 -4.18 -12.07
N ARG A 46 -8.22 -4.63 -13.27
CA ARG A 46 -8.17 -3.82 -14.49
C ARG A 46 -8.98 -2.52 -14.35
N GLN A 47 -10.20 -2.61 -13.81
CA GLN A 47 -11.04 -1.44 -13.60
C GLN A 47 -10.40 -0.44 -12.61
N ARG A 48 -9.91 -0.92 -11.47
CA ARG A 48 -9.27 -0.10 -10.43
C ARG A 48 -7.98 0.55 -10.91
N SER A 49 -7.14 -0.18 -11.64
CA SER A 49 -5.93 0.40 -12.26
C SER A 49 -6.28 1.48 -13.28
N GLY A 50 -7.31 1.28 -14.11
CA GLY A 50 -7.83 2.33 -15.00
C GLY A 50 -8.34 3.57 -14.26
N GLU A 51 -9.02 3.38 -13.12
CA GLU A 51 -9.45 4.48 -12.24
C GLU A 51 -8.27 5.24 -11.62
N ILE A 52 -7.21 4.54 -11.22
CA ILE A 52 -5.97 5.14 -10.72
C ILE A 52 -5.28 5.94 -11.82
N LEU A 53 -5.02 5.34 -12.99
CA LEU A 53 -4.42 6.01 -14.14
C LEU A 53 -5.24 7.23 -14.59
N ALA A 54 -6.57 7.15 -14.47
CA ALA A 54 -7.45 8.27 -14.80
C ALA A 54 -7.51 9.35 -13.71
N SER A 55 -7.31 9.05 -12.42
CA SER A 55 -7.50 10.04 -11.35
C SER A 55 -6.21 10.62 -10.79
N LYS A 56 -5.10 9.88 -10.86
CA LYS A 56 -3.84 10.22 -10.24
C LYS A 56 -2.87 10.86 -11.23
N THR A 57 -1.98 11.69 -10.70
CA THR A 57 -0.85 12.25 -11.45
C THR A 57 0.39 11.45 -11.12
N PHE A 58 1.20 11.10 -12.11
CA PHE A 58 2.50 10.45 -11.92
C PHE A 58 3.57 11.45 -12.30
N LEU A 59 4.43 11.79 -11.34
CA LEU A 59 5.54 12.72 -11.54
C LEU A 59 6.85 11.98 -11.29
N GLY A 60 7.83 12.23 -12.17
CA GLY A 60 9.20 11.78 -11.96
C GLY A 60 9.99 12.75 -11.12
N ALA A 61 10.88 12.21 -10.30
CA ALA A 61 11.91 12.94 -9.57
C ALA A 61 13.25 12.21 -9.68
N GLY A 62 14.34 12.84 -9.24
CA GLY A 62 15.69 12.24 -9.36
C GLY A 62 16.15 11.98 -10.81
N GLY A 63 15.60 12.73 -11.78
CA GLY A 63 15.91 12.56 -13.20
C GLY A 63 15.07 11.49 -13.92
N LEU A 64 14.22 10.73 -13.21
CA LEU A 64 13.27 9.82 -13.83
C LEU A 64 12.17 10.61 -14.57
N GLN A 65 11.77 10.11 -15.74
CA GLN A 65 10.58 10.56 -16.47
C GLN A 65 9.66 9.34 -16.65
N PRO A 66 8.64 9.15 -15.79
CA PRO A 66 7.80 7.95 -15.81
C PRO A 66 7.15 7.74 -17.16
N GLY A 67 7.44 6.58 -17.75
CA GLY A 67 6.75 6.08 -18.93
C GLY A 67 5.38 5.52 -18.58
N TYR A 68 4.64 5.12 -19.61
CA TYR A 68 3.36 4.43 -19.42
C TYR A 68 3.52 3.12 -18.63
N GLU A 69 4.59 2.36 -18.90
CA GLU A 69 4.86 1.08 -18.24
C GLU A 69 5.10 1.24 -16.74
N ASP A 70 5.88 2.25 -16.31
CA ASP A 70 6.11 2.58 -14.90
C ASP A 70 4.80 2.93 -14.19
N CYS A 71 4.02 3.83 -14.80
CA CYS A 71 2.74 4.26 -14.24
C CYS A 71 1.74 3.11 -14.14
N LEU A 72 1.75 2.21 -15.12
CA LEU A 72 0.87 1.04 -15.14
C LEU A 72 1.26 0.02 -14.08
N ALA A 73 2.56 -0.25 -13.90
CA ALA A 73 3.06 -1.14 -12.85
C ALA A 73 2.58 -0.64 -11.47
N VAL A 74 2.83 0.63 -11.16
CA VAL A 74 2.36 1.26 -9.92
C VAL A 74 0.84 1.20 -9.81
N ALA A 75 0.09 1.50 -10.88
CA ALA A 75 -1.37 1.47 -10.84
C ALA A 75 -1.96 0.07 -10.62
N LEU A 76 -1.33 -0.98 -11.14
CA LEU A 76 -1.76 -2.36 -10.94
C LEU A 76 -1.48 -2.83 -9.52
N LEU A 77 -0.30 -2.56 -8.97
CA LEU A 77 0.02 -2.85 -7.57
C LEU A 77 -0.86 -2.06 -6.62
N ALA A 78 -1.03 -0.76 -6.88
CA ALA A 78 -1.88 0.13 -6.09
C ALA A 78 -3.36 -0.24 -6.13
N ALA A 79 -3.83 -0.95 -7.16
CA ALA A 79 -5.20 -1.41 -7.25
C ALA A 79 -5.52 -2.58 -6.31
N ARG A 80 -4.51 -3.29 -5.79
CA ARG A 80 -4.71 -4.50 -4.98
C ARG A 80 -5.32 -4.19 -3.62
N PRO A 81 -4.82 -3.23 -2.82
CA PRO A 81 -5.42 -2.90 -1.51
C PRO A 81 -6.85 -2.41 -1.63
N ILE A 82 -7.18 -1.72 -2.72
CA ILE A 82 -8.52 -1.17 -2.93
C ILE A 82 -9.41 -2.01 -3.86
N LEU A 83 -9.02 -3.25 -4.13
CA LEU A 83 -9.72 -4.09 -5.10
C LEU A 83 -11.21 -4.16 -4.78
N ASN A 84 -11.55 -4.49 -3.52
CA ASN A 84 -12.93 -4.55 -3.03
C ASN A 84 -13.32 -3.38 -2.13
N LEU A 85 -12.37 -2.49 -1.77
CA LEU A 85 -12.66 -1.28 -0.99
C LEU A 85 -13.18 -0.12 -1.83
N GLY A 86 -12.67 0.05 -3.05
CA GLY A 86 -13.03 1.17 -3.93
C GLY A 86 -11.99 2.29 -3.98
N ILE A 87 -12.02 3.07 -5.08
CA ILE A 87 -11.05 4.15 -5.34
C ILE A 87 -11.16 5.34 -4.37
N GLU A 88 -12.30 5.45 -3.68
CA GLU A 88 -12.56 6.43 -2.63
C GLU A 88 -11.55 6.36 -1.48
N CYS A 89 -10.97 5.19 -1.20
CA CYS A 89 -9.91 5.04 -0.21
C CYS A 89 -8.66 5.86 -0.55
N TYR A 90 -8.47 6.21 -1.82
CA TYR A 90 -7.36 7.05 -2.26
C TYR A 90 -7.80 8.49 -2.53
N ALA A 91 -9.00 8.94 -2.12
CA ALA A 91 -9.50 10.28 -2.46
C ALA A 91 -8.60 11.42 -1.96
N ASP A 92 -7.86 11.16 -0.88
CA ASP A 92 -7.14 12.18 -0.15
C ASP A 92 -5.75 12.51 -0.74
N PHE A 93 -5.09 11.60 -1.47
CA PHE A 93 -3.86 11.92 -2.23
C PHE A 93 -4.10 11.96 -3.74
N HIS A 94 -3.30 12.76 -4.46
CA HIS A 94 -3.53 13.05 -5.89
C HIS A 94 -2.35 12.69 -6.79
N THR A 95 -1.16 12.48 -6.21
CA THR A 95 0.09 12.38 -6.95
C THR A 95 0.92 11.21 -6.44
N PHE A 96 1.42 10.39 -7.37
CA PHE A 96 2.57 9.51 -7.17
C PHE A 96 3.84 10.24 -7.62
N ILE A 97 4.86 10.26 -6.79
CA ILE A 97 6.20 10.76 -7.13
C ILE A 97 7.13 9.56 -7.21
N LEU A 98 7.71 9.34 -8.39
CA LEU A 98 8.55 8.18 -8.68
C LEU A 98 10.02 8.61 -8.78
N TYR A 99 10.87 7.96 -8.00
CA TYR A 99 12.34 8.06 -8.07
C TYR A 99 12.92 6.81 -8.72
N PRO A 100 14.12 6.88 -9.34
CA PRO A 100 14.75 5.70 -9.90
C PRO A 100 15.17 4.67 -8.82
N ASP A 101 15.81 5.12 -7.74
CA ASP A 101 16.37 4.29 -6.66
C ASP A 101 15.98 4.86 -5.27
N GLU A 102 16.35 4.14 -4.20
CA GLU A 102 16.11 4.54 -2.80
C GLU A 102 16.50 6.01 -2.55
N PHE A 103 15.54 6.76 -2.04
CA PHE A 103 15.71 8.15 -1.67
C PHE A 103 16.34 8.25 -0.28
N ILE A 104 17.57 8.76 -0.20
CA ILE A 104 18.06 9.36 1.04
C ILE A 104 17.55 10.81 1.03
N ALA A 105 16.48 11.06 1.79
CA ALA A 105 16.18 12.42 2.22
C ALA A 105 17.31 12.87 3.14
N GLU A 106 18.30 13.61 2.64
CA GLU A 106 19.16 14.38 3.53
C GLU A 106 18.35 15.58 4.02
N GLU A 107 17.60 15.42 5.12
CA GLU A 107 17.22 16.55 5.96
C GLU A 107 18.10 16.53 7.22
N GLU A 108 18.98 17.53 7.33
CA GLU A 108 19.66 17.85 8.57
C GLU A 108 18.62 18.48 9.52
N PHE A 109 18.17 17.73 10.52
CA PHE A 109 17.54 18.31 11.70
C PHE A 109 18.63 18.55 12.75
N GLU A 110 18.88 19.82 13.08
CA GLU A 110 19.63 20.22 14.27
C GLU A 110 18.62 20.42 15.40
N ASP A 111 18.66 19.56 16.42
CA ASP A 111 17.90 19.79 17.66
C ASP A 111 18.54 20.94 18.48
N GLU A 112 17.85 21.43 19.52
CA GLU A 112 18.39 22.47 20.42
C GLU A 112 19.67 22.03 21.18
N ALA A 113 20.12 20.78 20.99
CA ALA A 113 21.32 20.20 21.58
C ALA A 113 22.44 19.88 20.55
N GLY A 114 22.24 20.16 19.26
CA GLY A 114 23.23 19.95 18.20
C GLY A 114 23.47 18.47 17.82
N VAL A 115 22.51 17.58 18.07
CA VAL A 115 22.59 16.17 17.67
C VAL A 115 21.98 16.00 16.27
N VAL A 116 22.80 15.54 15.32
CA VAL A 116 22.35 15.14 13.98
C VAL A 116 21.99 13.65 14.02
N SER A 117 20.71 13.30 13.92
CA SER A 117 20.27 11.92 13.69
C SER A 117 20.29 11.60 12.19
N ARG A 118 20.84 10.44 11.82
CA ARG A 118 20.67 9.84 10.48
C ARG A 118 19.74 8.65 10.67
N GLY A 119 18.46 8.88 10.41
CA GLY A 119 17.41 7.86 10.40
C GLY A 119 16.57 8.00 9.15
N ARG A 120 15.98 6.88 8.71
CA ARG A 120 14.94 6.79 7.69
C ARG A 120 13.64 7.36 8.30
N ASP A 121 13.71 8.58 8.84
CA ASP A 121 12.68 9.03 9.77
C ASP A 121 11.49 9.62 9.02
N LEU A 122 10.35 9.00 9.29
CA LEU A 122 9.03 9.39 8.84
C LEU A 122 8.81 10.87 9.18
N ARG A 123 8.61 11.62 8.11
CA ARG A 123 8.44 13.08 8.12
C ARG A 123 7.38 13.47 9.14
N SER A 124 7.84 14.16 10.19
CA SER A 124 7.09 14.82 11.28
C SER A 124 5.57 14.93 11.08
N GLY A 125 4.82 14.32 12.00
CA GLY A 125 3.37 14.07 12.02
C GLY A 125 2.40 15.27 11.99
N GLU A 126 2.73 16.38 11.33
CA GLU A 126 1.78 17.46 11.01
C GLU A 126 1.83 17.92 9.54
N ALA A 127 2.86 17.58 8.75
CA ALA A 127 3.14 18.34 7.51
C ALA A 127 2.46 17.83 6.22
N TRP A 128 1.96 16.60 6.16
CA TRP A 128 1.34 16.08 4.93
C TRP A 128 0.17 15.12 5.16
N ALA A 129 -0.77 15.48 6.03
CA ALA A 129 -2.12 14.93 5.85
C ALA A 129 -2.54 15.24 4.40
N ARG A 130 -2.65 14.20 3.54
CA ARG A 130 -2.96 14.30 2.08
C ARG A 130 -1.78 14.55 1.13
N GLY A 131 -0.57 14.19 1.52
CA GLY A 131 0.62 14.33 0.68
C GLY A 131 0.70 13.38 -0.52
N PRO A 132 1.68 13.59 -1.41
CA PRO A 132 1.95 12.65 -2.49
C PRO A 132 2.44 11.31 -1.93
N VAL A 133 2.10 10.21 -2.61
CA VAL A 133 2.73 8.91 -2.38
C VAL A 133 4.06 8.89 -3.11
N VAL A 134 5.15 8.62 -2.40
CA VAL A 134 6.51 8.64 -2.95
C VAL A 134 7.03 7.22 -3.05
N LEU A 135 7.55 6.82 -4.22
CA LEU A 135 8.00 5.46 -4.47
C LEU A 135 9.38 5.46 -5.15
N SER A 136 10.22 4.52 -4.74
CA SER A 136 11.43 4.10 -5.46
C SER A 136 11.02 3.08 -6.53
N MET A 137 11.39 3.30 -7.79
CA MET A 137 11.08 2.35 -8.86
C MET A 137 11.88 1.06 -8.73
N ALA A 138 13.07 1.09 -8.12
CA ALA A 138 13.80 -0.12 -7.75
C ALA A 138 12.96 -0.97 -6.80
N ASP A 139 12.45 -0.38 -5.73
CA ASP A 139 11.63 -1.06 -4.72
C ASP A 139 10.30 -1.54 -5.33
N VAL A 140 9.68 -0.72 -6.19
CA VAL A 140 8.48 -1.12 -6.93
C VAL A 140 8.73 -2.37 -7.78
N MET A 141 9.91 -2.51 -8.38
CA MET A 141 10.24 -3.69 -9.20
C MET A 141 10.55 -4.93 -8.34
N ASP A 142 11.04 -4.73 -7.11
CA ASP A 142 11.26 -5.79 -6.13
C ASP A 142 9.99 -6.17 -5.35
N SER A 143 8.91 -5.37 -5.43
CA SER A 143 7.60 -5.68 -4.89
C SER A 143 6.93 -6.89 -5.55
N ALA A 144 5.97 -7.49 -4.86
CA ALA A 144 5.02 -8.45 -5.44
C ALA A 144 5.68 -9.72 -6.05
N GLN A 145 6.82 -10.13 -5.48
CA GLN A 145 7.63 -11.28 -5.90
C GLN A 145 7.30 -12.59 -5.16
N GLY A 146 6.42 -12.55 -4.16
CA GLY A 146 6.06 -13.69 -3.31
C GLY A 146 7.01 -13.90 -2.12
N GLN A 147 7.66 -12.85 -1.65
CA GLN A 147 8.70 -12.88 -0.61
C GLN A 147 8.32 -12.11 0.67
N GLY A 148 7.14 -11.49 0.70
CA GLY A 148 6.64 -10.68 1.82
C GLY A 148 6.92 -9.18 1.69
N PHE A 149 7.29 -8.70 0.49
CA PHE A 149 7.65 -7.30 0.26
C PHE A 149 6.79 -6.68 -0.85
N ASP A 150 6.15 -5.56 -0.55
CA ASP A 150 5.42 -4.74 -1.54
C ASP A 150 5.32 -3.28 -1.08
N VAL A 151 6.32 -2.45 -1.46
CA VAL A 151 6.36 -1.02 -1.10
C VAL A 151 5.11 -0.25 -1.53
N VAL A 152 4.44 -0.66 -2.62
CA VAL A 152 3.22 0.02 -3.07
C VAL A 152 2.05 -0.32 -2.16
N ALA A 153 1.93 -1.58 -1.73
CA ALA A 153 0.94 -1.97 -0.75
C ALA A 153 1.19 -1.31 0.61
N HIS A 154 2.45 -1.22 1.03
CA HIS A 154 2.90 -0.55 2.25
C HIS A 154 2.44 0.91 2.32
N GLU A 155 2.88 1.73 1.37
CA GLU A 155 2.56 3.16 1.33
C GLU A 155 1.04 3.40 1.25
N LEU A 156 0.32 2.54 0.54
CA LEU A 156 -1.13 2.67 0.41
C LEU A 156 -1.90 2.12 1.59
N ALA A 157 -1.34 1.20 2.38
CA ALA A 157 -1.88 0.85 3.68
C ALA A 157 -1.87 2.07 4.60
N HIS A 158 -0.77 2.85 4.65
CA HIS A 158 -0.75 4.12 5.38
C HIS A 158 -1.77 5.14 4.88
N GLN A 159 -1.93 5.27 3.55
CA GLN A 159 -2.97 6.15 2.99
C GLN A 159 -4.39 5.73 3.40
N ILE A 160 -4.63 4.43 3.56
CA ILE A 160 -5.91 3.90 4.01
C ILE A 160 -6.07 4.09 5.53
N ASP A 161 -5.01 3.88 6.30
CA ASP A 161 -4.97 4.03 7.76
C ASP A 161 -5.36 5.46 8.16
N GLN A 162 -4.78 6.46 7.51
CA GLN A 162 -5.05 7.88 7.84
C GLN A 162 -6.47 8.37 7.54
N LEU A 163 -7.34 7.55 6.92
CA LEU A 163 -8.69 7.99 6.52
C LEU A 163 -9.60 8.33 7.70
N ASN A 164 -9.31 7.84 8.91
CA ASN A 164 -10.07 8.14 10.12
C ASN A 164 -9.29 8.99 11.15
N GLY A 165 -8.07 9.43 10.84
CA GLY A 165 -7.28 10.27 11.75
C GLY A 165 -5.77 10.10 11.58
N GLU A 166 -5.10 9.84 12.70
CA GLU A 166 -3.67 9.55 12.76
C GLU A 166 -3.39 8.15 12.21
N MET A 167 -2.17 7.91 11.73
CA MET A 167 -1.74 6.56 11.35
C MET A 167 -1.37 5.81 12.63
N ASP A 168 -2.26 4.93 13.07
CA ASP A 168 -2.13 4.15 14.30
C ASP A 168 -2.33 2.63 14.09
N GLY A 169 -2.38 2.19 12.83
CA GLY A 169 -2.68 0.79 12.47
C GLY A 169 -4.15 0.42 12.66
N PHE A 170 -5.04 1.40 12.80
CA PHE A 170 -6.48 1.22 12.90
C PHE A 170 -7.18 1.93 11.72
N PRO A 171 -7.24 1.31 10.53
CA PRO A 171 -7.93 1.91 9.39
C PRO A 171 -9.45 1.99 9.62
N PRO A 172 -10.21 2.75 8.81
CA PRO A 172 -11.67 2.81 8.93
C PRO A 172 -12.32 1.46 8.62
N LEU A 173 -12.58 0.68 9.67
CA LEU A 173 -13.13 -0.67 9.56
C LEU A 173 -14.55 -0.70 9.00
N HIS A 174 -14.89 -1.79 8.32
CA HIS A 174 -16.27 -2.04 7.89
C HIS A 174 -17.20 -2.14 9.09
N ARG A 175 -18.46 -1.73 8.92
CA ARG A 175 -19.49 -1.82 9.97
C ARG A 175 -19.73 -3.23 10.50
N SER A 176 -19.35 -4.25 9.74
CA SER A 176 -19.48 -5.66 10.12
C SER A 176 -18.31 -6.20 10.95
N MET A 177 -17.22 -5.42 11.08
CA MET A 177 -16.04 -5.80 11.86
C MET A 177 -16.18 -5.28 13.29
N ASP A 178 -15.60 -6.00 14.24
CA ASP A 178 -15.53 -5.59 15.64
C ASP A 178 -14.23 -4.80 15.89
N PRO A 179 -14.31 -3.49 16.18
CA PRO A 179 -13.14 -2.68 16.55
C PRO A 179 -12.31 -3.28 17.68
N ASP A 180 -12.96 -3.83 18.70
CA ASP A 180 -12.24 -4.36 19.86
C ASP A 180 -11.49 -5.65 19.51
N GLU A 181 -12.01 -6.43 18.56
CA GLU A 181 -11.32 -7.60 18.02
C GLU A 181 -10.08 -7.20 17.23
N TRP A 182 -10.20 -6.19 16.36
CA TRP A 182 -9.07 -5.64 15.61
C TRP A 182 -7.96 -5.18 16.56
N THR A 183 -8.29 -4.28 17.49
CA THR A 183 -7.31 -3.72 18.43
C THR A 183 -6.65 -4.83 19.24
N ARG A 184 -7.40 -5.79 19.79
CA ARG A 184 -6.81 -6.89 20.58
C ARG A 184 -5.83 -7.72 19.75
N ALA A 185 -6.21 -8.12 18.53
CA ALA A 185 -5.40 -9.00 17.71
C ALA A 185 -4.11 -8.32 17.24
N PHE A 186 -4.23 -7.09 16.70
CA PHE A 186 -3.09 -6.32 16.21
C PHE A 186 -2.14 -5.92 17.35
N SER A 187 -2.66 -5.42 18.48
CA SER A 187 -1.80 -5.09 19.63
C SER A 187 -1.10 -6.33 20.18
N ALA A 188 -1.79 -7.47 20.30
CA ALA A 188 -1.16 -8.70 20.79
C ALA A 188 -0.08 -9.23 19.83
N ALA A 189 -0.25 -9.05 18.51
CA ALA A 189 0.73 -9.47 17.52
C ALA A 189 1.96 -8.54 17.50
N TYR A 190 1.73 -7.23 17.54
CA TYR A 190 2.78 -6.23 17.71
C TYR A 190 3.61 -6.44 18.99
N ASP A 191 2.95 -6.71 20.13
CA ASP A 191 3.62 -7.01 21.39
C ASP A 191 4.44 -8.30 21.31
N ARG A 192 3.95 -9.34 20.61
CA ARG A 192 4.70 -10.58 20.39
C ARG A 192 5.96 -10.34 19.57
N LEU A 193 5.87 -9.55 18.51
CA LEU A 193 7.02 -9.18 17.67
C LEU A 193 8.09 -8.46 18.51
N ASN A 194 7.69 -7.41 19.24
CA ASN A 194 8.60 -6.66 20.11
C ASN A 194 9.26 -7.57 21.16
N GLN A 195 8.50 -8.46 21.78
CA GLN A 195 9.04 -9.41 22.76
C GLN A 195 10.01 -10.44 22.16
N ALA A 196 9.83 -10.83 20.89
CA ALA A 196 10.77 -11.72 20.20
C ALA A 196 12.08 -10.97 19.91
N LEU A 197 12.00 -9.73 19.43
CA LEU A 197 13.16 -8.87 19.21
C LEU A 197 13.93 -8.59 20.51
N ASP A 198 13.24 -8.31 21.62
CA ASP A 198 13.85 -8.13 22.94
C ASP A 198 14.63 -9.38 23.43
N ARG A 199 14.31 -10.56 22.87
CA ARG A 199 14.97 -11.83 23.17
C ARG A 199 16.04 -12.23 22.13
N ASP A 200 16.37 -11.34 21.19
CA ASP A 200 17.23 -11.62 20.03
C ASP A 200 16.76 -12.83 19.20
N GLU A 201 15.44 -13.07 19.16
CA GLU A 201 14.83 -14.11 18.33
C GLU A 201 14.57 -13.56 16.92
N GLU A 202 14.82 -14.36 15.88
CA GLU A 202 14.45 -14.01 14.51
C GLU A 202 12.92 -14.07 14.34
N PRO A 203 12.24 -12.93 14.12
CA PRO A 203 10.79 -12.94 13.98
C PRO A 203 10.35 -13.45 12.59
N ALA A 204 9.11 -13.90 12.49
CA ALA A 204 8.53 -14.32 11.21
C ALA A 204 8.10 -13.13 10.33
N ILE A 205 7.77 -12.00 10.95
CA ILE A 205 7.42 -10.74 10.28
C ILE A 205 8.65 -9.84 10.33
N ASP A 206 8.91 -9.09 9.27
CA ASP A 206 10.02 -8.14 9.20
C ASP A 206 10.13 -7.29 10.49
N PRO A 207 11.31 -7.24 11.14
CA PRO A 207 11.54 -6.44 12.35
C PRO A 207 11.13 -4.97 12.23
N TYR A 208 11.13 -4.39 11.02
CA TYR A 208 10.68 -3.03 10.77
C TYR A 208 9.22 -2.80 11.21
N ALA A 209 8.38 -3.83 11.19
CA ALA A 209 7.01 -3.77 11.72
C ALA A 209 6.93 -3.44 13.22
N ALA A 210 8.04 -3.52 13.97
CA ALA A 210 8.10 -3.17 15.38
C ALA A 210 8.30 -1.67 15.64
N GLU A 211 8.52 -0.85 14.61
CA GLU A 211 8.74 0.59 14.79
C GLU A 211 7.48 1.32 15.29
N SER A 212 6.31 0.93 14.79
CA SER A 212 5.03 1.43 15.30
C SER A 212 3.86 0.50 14.94
N PRO A 213 2.69 0.64 15.59
CA PRO A 213 1.48 -0.08 15.18
C PRO A 213 1.05 0.21 13.73
N ALA A 214 1.31 1.42 13.22
CA ALA A 214 1.05 1.78 11.83
C ALA A 214 1.96 1.01 10.86
N GLU A 215 3.25 0.92 11.18
CA GLU A 215 4.20 0.09 10.42
C GLU A 215 3.81 -1.39 10.49
N TYR A 216 3.38 -1.88 11.65
CA TYR A 216 2.88 -3.24 11.78
C TYR A 216 1.71 -3.52 10.84
N PHE A 217 0.75 -2.60 10.75
CA PHE A 217 -0.36 -2.71 9.79
C PHE A 217 0.12 -2.67 8.34
N ALA A 218 1.04 -1.77 7.99
CA ALA A 218 1.56 -1.65 6.64
C ALA A 218 2.36 -2.90 6.22
N VAL A 219 3.32 -3.34 7.03
CA VAL A 219 4.12 -4.55 6.77
C VAL A 219 3.23 -5.79 6.70
N THR A 220 2.31 -6.00 7.64
CA THR A 220 1.40 -7.16 7.54
C THR A 220 0.47 -7.08 6.33
N SER A 221 0.16 -5.89 5.82
CA SER A 221 -0.53 -5.72 4.54
C SER A 221 0.36 -6.11 3.35
N GLU A 222 1.66 -5.83 3.37
CA GLU A 222 2.60 -6.35 2.37
C GLU A 222 2.57 -7.87 2.33
N TYR A 223 2.76 -8.54 3.48
CA TYR A 223 2.67 -10.00 3.55
C TYR A 223 1.30 -10.52 3.11
N PHE A 224 0.21 -9.85 3.47
CA PHE A 224 -1.14 -10.26 3.07
C PHE A 224 -1.30 -10.29 1.56
N PHE A 225 -0.71 -9.33 0.87
CA PHE A 225 -0.78 -9.25 -0.59
C PHE A 225 0.30 -10.11 -1.24
N ASP A 226 1.54 -10.08 -0.78
CA ASP A 226 2.68 -10.71 -1.44
C ASP A 226 2.88 -12.18 -1.05
N ALA A 227 2.82 -12.50 0.25
CA ALA A 227 3.07 -13.83 0.80
C ALA A 227 1.96 -14.28 1.78
N PRO A 228 0.69 -14.40 1.32
CA PRO A 228 -0.47 -14.63 2.19
C PRO A 228 -0.37 -15.92 3.02
N GLU A 229 0.17 -16.99 2.45
CA GLU A 229 0.34 -18.28 3.15
C GLU A 229 1.30 -18.15 4.35
N TRP A 230 2.34 -17.34 4.21
CA TRP A 230 3.28 -17.06 5.30
C TRP A 230 2.60 -16.30 6.43
N LEU A 231 1.82 -15.26 6.09
CA LEU A 231 1.07 -14.49 7.09
C LEU A 231 0.02 -15.34 7.79
N GLU A 232 -0.73 -16.15 7.06
CA GLU A 232 -1.74 -17.05 7.63
C GLU A 232 -1.11 -18.06 8.61
N GLN A 233 0.06 -18.59 8.26
CA GLN A 233 0.76 -19.55 9.12
C GLN A 233 1.28 -18.92 10.41
N HIS A 234 1.82 -17.70 10.36
CA HIS A 234 2.53 -17.09 11.49
C HIS A 234 1.65 -16.12 12.30
N GLU A 235 0.73 -15.43 11.66
CA GLU A 235 -0.18 -14.45 12.27
C GLU A 235 -1.64 -14.67 11.81
N PRO A 236 -2.23 -15.86 12.10
CA PRO A 236 -3.54 -16.27 11.56
C PRO A 236 -4.70 -15.33 11.92
N GLU A 237 -4.67 -14.73 13.12
CA GLU A 237 -5.71 -13.80 13.55
C GLU A 237 -5.65 -12.48 12.78
N VAL A 238 -4.43 -11.94 12.59
CA VAL A 238 -4.18 -10.74 11.78
C VAL A 238 -4.59 -11.01 10.33
N PHE A 239 -4.17 -12.15 9.76
CA PHE A 239 -4.54 -12.56 8.40
C PHE A 239 -6.06 -12.57 8.20
N ARG A 240 -6.81 -13.20 9.11
CA ARG A 240 -8.28 -13.27 9.03
C ARG A 240 -8.91 -11.87 9.09
N LEU A 241 -8.39 -10.98 9.92
CA LEU A 241 -8.87 -9.60 10.03
C LEU A 241 -8.56 -8.80 8.76
N LEU A 242 -7.38 -8.96 8.17
CA LEU A 242 -7.02 -8.36 6.88
C LEU A 242 -7.88 -8.90 5.73
N GLN A 243 -8.23 -10.19 5.72
CA GLN A 243 -9.20 -10.76 4.77
C GLN A 243 -10.57 -10.08 4.89
N ALA A 244 -11.05 -9.88 6.12
CA ALA A 244 -12.31 -9.19 6.38
C ALA A 244 -12.25 -7.71 6.00
N PHE A 245 -11.13 -7.05 6.27
CA PHE A 245 -10.90 -5.64 5.97
C PHE A 245 -10.81 -5.40 4.46
N TYR A 246 -9.87 -6.03 3.76
CA TYR A 246 -9.72 -5.88 2.31
C TYR A 246 -10.84 -6.55 1.52
N GLY A 247 -11.67 -7.38 2.16
CA GLY A 247 -12.77 -8.09 1.53
C GLY A 247 -12.29 -9.13 0.53
N ILE A 248 -11.07 -9.66 0.70
CA ILE A 248 -10.45 -10.64 -0.19
C ILE A 248 -10.48 -12.00 0.50
N ARG A 249 -10.98 -13.01 -0.23
CA ARG A 249 -10.87 -14.41 0.19
C ARG A 249 -9.71 -14.99 -0.58
N ASN A 250 -8.63 -15.34 0.12
CA ASN A 250 -7.56 -16.13 -0.48
C ASN A 250 -8.11 -17.55 -0.69
N ALA A 251 -7.92 -18.10 -1.89
CA ALA A 251 -8.53 -19.36 -2.33
C ALA A 251 -7.78 -20.57 -1.78
#